data_AF-A0A7W0V9I5-F1
#
_entry.id   AF-A0A7W0V9I5-F1
#
_cell.length_a   1.000
_cell.length_b   1.000
_cell.length_c   1.000
_cell.angle_alpha   90.00
_cell.angle_beta   90.00
_cell.angle_gamma   90.00
#
_symmetry.space_group_name_H-M   'P 1'
#
loop_
_entity.id
_entity.type
_entity.pdbx_description
1 polymer ?
#
loop_
_entity_poly.entity_id
_entity_poly.type
_entity_poly.pdbx_seq_one_letter_code
_entity_poly.pdbx_strand_id
1 'polypeptide(L)'
;MRTVAALISLSLFAPAAFAAPGATSTQPPAAQRSATTPAPVAQKPATPAVNLTPINLTETPERCHAIAKRAGGANLLQALSARISLASCIADARFSELKLIDGQDSITAMEETAAPSFAMLDEVVAAAEDPVTKVMATHAKAQLLHVMINRMTQTVTANAVATPEAHALRETRRTIMQELLTPWREKTREVYTAVDEIAKANPTIVRNPVAVAAIRDSREQLQRPVATR
;
A
#
# COMPACT_ATOMS: atom_id res chain seq x y z
N MET A 1 0.90 -36.95 38.97
CA MET A 1 -0.09 -36.05 38.36
C MET A 1 -0.15 -34.78 39.21
N ARG A 2 0.39 -33.65 38.72
CA ARG A 2 0.39 -32.37 39.44
C ARG A 2 -0.31 -31.34 38.54
N THR A 3 -1.52 -30.97 38.93
CA THR A 3 -2.36 -29.93 38.33
C THR A 3 -1.85 -28.57 38.76
N VAL A 4 -1.39 -27.76 37.81
CA VAL A 4 -1.06 -26.34 38.03
C VAL A 4 -2.23 -25.52 37.50
N ALA A 5 -2.98 -24.90 38.41
CA ALA A 5 -4.05 -23.97 38.08
C ALA A 5 -3.46 -22.57 37.86
N ALA A 6 -3.61 -22.03 36.64
CA ALA A 6 -3.23 -20.67 36.31
C ALA A 6 -4.43 -19.74 36.51
N LEU A 7 -4.32 -18.83 37.48
CA LEU A 7 -5.24 -17.73 37.71
C LEU A 7 -5.07 -16.66 36.63
N ILE A 8 -6.11 -16.45 35.82
CA ILE A 8 -6.19 -15.40 34.82
C ILE A 8 -6.73 -14.13 35.51
N SER A 9 -5.85 -13.17 35.76
CA SER A 9 -6.22 -11.82 36.21
C SER A 9 -6.81 -11.04 35.04
N LEU A 10 -8.13 -10.77 35.11
CA LEU A 10 -8.80 -9.80 34.24
C LEU A 10 -8.49 -8.37 34.70
N SER A 11 -7.67 -7.66 33.93
CA SER A 11 -7.48 -6.21 34.08
C SER A 11 -8.61 -5.47 33.35
N LEU A 12 -9.55 -4.92 34.11
CA LEU A 12 -10.57 -3.97 33.63
C LEU A 12 -9.91 -2.65 33.22
N PHE A 13 -9.94 -2.31 31.93
CA PHE A 13 -9.63 -0.96 31.46
C PHE A 13 -10.90 -0.12 31.48
N ALA A 14 -10.92 0.90 32.33
CA ALA A 14 -11.96 1.93 32.35
C ALA A 14 -11.75 2.95 31.21
N PRO A 15 -12.81 3.41 30.53
CA PRO A 15 -12.70 4.50 29.56
C PRO A 15 -12.66 5.85 30.30
N ALA A 16 -11.60 6.63 30.09
CA ALA A 16 -11.52 8.02 30.51
C ALA A 16 -12.31 8.91 29.53
N ALA A 17 -13.39 9.52 30.02
CA ALA A 17 -14.15 10.53 29.31
C ALA A 17 -13.37 11.86 29.31
N PHE A 18 -12.92 12.32 28.15
CA PHE A 18 -12.38 13.67 27.98
C PHE A 18 -13.52 14.68 27.87
N ALA A 19 -13.68 15.51 28.90
CA ALA A 19 -14.51 16.71 28.86
C ALA A 19 -13.78 17.83 28.09
N ALA A 20 -14.42 18.38 27.07
CA ALA A 20 -13.91 19.53 26.33
C ALA A 20 -14.34 20.85 27.01
N PRO A 21 -13.44 21.85 27.20
CA PRO A 21 -13.81 23.16 27.69
C PRO A 21 -14.46 24.00 26.58
N GLY A 22 -15.57 24.65 26.92
CA GLY A 22 -16.32 25.54 26.03
C GLY A 22 -15.50 26.78 25.65
N ALA A 23 -15.42 27.05 24.36
CA ALA A 23 -14.90 28.30 23.81
C ALA A 23 -16.06 29.22 23.44
N THR A 24 -16.24 30.27 24.23
CA THR A 24 -17.03 31.46 23.90
C THR A 24 -16.37 32.19 22.73
N SER A 25 -17.06 32.26 21.58
CA SER A 25 -16.63 33.04 20.43
C SER A 25 -17.25 34.44 20.51
N THR A 26 -16.43 35.43 20.88
CA THR A 26 -16.72 36.86 20.68
C THR A 26 -16.43 37.24 19.22
N GLN A 27 -17.48 37.57 18.48
CA GLN A 27 -17.46 38.01 17.09
C GLN A 27 -17.13 39.52 17.00
N PRO A 28 -16.09 39.95 16.25
CA PRO A 28 -15.83 41.37 15.97
C PRO A 28 -16.73 41.90 14.83
N PRO A 29 -17.01 43.22 14.80
CA PRO A 29 -17.91 43.82 13.83
C PRO A 29 -17.32 43.87 12.40
N ALA A 30 -18.22 43.74 11.43
CA ALA A 30 -17.94 43.73 10.00
C ALA A 30 -17.35 45.07 9.52
N ALA A 31 -16.11 45.04 9.04
CA ALA A 31 -15.53 46.10 8.24
C ALA A 31 -15.94 45.93 6.78
N GLN A 32 -16.72 46.87 6.25
CA GLN A 32 -16.96 47.04 4.81
C GLN A 32 -15.64 47.18 4.07
N ARG A 33 -15.29 46.20 3.23
CA ARG A 33 -14.20 46.32 2.26
C ARG A 33 -14.77 46.72 0.92
N SER A 34 -14.28 47.87 0.44
CA SER A 34 -14.51 48.41 -0.89
C SER A 34 -14.20 47.39 -1.98
N ALA A 35 -15.06 47.34 -2.99
CA ALA A 35 -14.89 46.53 -4.19
C ALA A 35 -13.78 47.12 -5.06
N THR A 36 -12.63 46.43 -5.13
CA THR A 36 -11.58 46.70 -6.11
C THR A 36 -11.78 45.75 -7.29
N THR A 37 -11.96 46.31 -8.48
CA THR A 37 -12.11 45.60 -9.75
C THR A 37 -10.91 44.66 -9.98
N PRO A 38 -11.10 43.35 -10.23
CA PRO A 38 -9.99 42.44 -10.46
C PRO A 38 -9.38 42.68 -11.85
N ALA A 39 -8.06 42.90 -11.86
CA ALA A 39 -7.25 42.90 -13.07
C ALA A 39 -7.32 41.51 -13.76
N PRO A 40 -7.19 41.43 -15.10
CA PRO A 40 -7.26 40.17 -15.83
C PRO A 40 -6.12 39.26 -15.37
N VAL A 41 -6.50 38.16 -14.71
CA VAL A 41 -5.56 37.15 -14.22
C VAL A 41 -4.89 36.53 -15.44
N ALA A 42 -3.59 36.76 -15.59
CA ALA A 42 -2.77 36.10 -16.59
C ALA A 42 -3.00 34.58 -16.52
N GLN A 43 -3.50 34.00 -17.61
CA GLN A 43 -3.74 32.57 -17.72
C GLN A 43 -2.41 31.84 -17.49
N LYS A 44 -2.32 31.15 -16.35
CA LYS A 44 -1.19 30.30 -16.01
C LYS A 44 -0.97 29.31 -17.16
N PRO A 45 0.27 29.16 -17.68
CA PRO A 45 0.56 28.24 -18.76
C PRO A 45 -0.04 26.86 -18.47
N ALA A 46 -0.82 26.34 -19.41
CA ALA A 46 -1.39 25.01 -19.32
C ALA A 46 -0.24 24.01 -19.17
N THR A 47 -0.16 23.38 -18.01
CA THR A 47 0.78 22.30 -17.75
C THR A 47 0.47 21.19 -18.75
N PRO A 48 1.47 20.58 -19.42
CA PRO A 48 1.21 19.52 -20.38
C PRO A 48 0.34 18.45 -19.74
N ALA A 49 -0.76 18.10 -20.40
CA ALA A 49 -1.70 17.11 -19.90
C ALA A 49 -1.00 15.75 -19.88
N VAL A 50 -0.62 15.27 -18.69
CA VAL A 50 -0.20 13.89 -18.52
C VAL A 50 -1.43 13.02 -18.79
N ASN A 51 -1.41 12.30 -19.91
CA ASN A 51 -2.49 11.39 -20.29
C ASN A 51 -2.42 10.12 -19.44
N LEU A 52 -3.08 10.16 -18.27
CA LEU A 52 -3.29 8.99 -17.43
C LEU A 52 -4.48 8.16 -17.97
N THR A 53 -4.37 6.85 -17.87
CA THR A 53 -5.40 5.88 -18.27
C THR A 53 -6.69 6.17 -17.50
N PRO A 54 -7.84 6.34 -18.19
CA PRO A 54 -9.11 6.60 -17.51
C PRO A 54 -9.48 5.49 -16.53
N ILE A 55 -9.99 5.87 -15.35
CA ILE A 55 -10.44 4.91 -14.34
C ILE A 55 -11.85 4.45 -14.66
N ASN A 56 -12.02 3.14 -14.90
CA ASN A 56 -13.35 2.56 -15.08
C ASN A 56 -14.01 2.24 -13.72
N LEU A 57 -15.02 3.03 -13.35
CA LEU A 57 -15.76 2.82 -12.10
C LEU A 57 -16.61 1.54 -12.10
N THR A 58 -16.99 1.00 -13.26
CA THR A 58 -17.78 -0.25 -13.33
C THR A 58 -16.94 -1.48 -13.01
N GLU A 59 -15.65 -1.44 -13.31
CA GLU A 59 -14.69 -2.51 -13.02
C GLU A 59 -14.00 -2.34 -11.65
N THR A 60 -14.20 -1.18 -11.02
CA THR A 60 -13.66 -0.89 -9.70
C THR A 60 -14.59 -1.47 -8.63
N PRO A 61 -14.08 -2.25 -7.66
CA PRO A 61 -14.87 -2.72 -6.52
C PRO A 61 -15.51 -1.56 -5.76
N GLU A 62 -16.76 -1.73 -5.30
CA GLU A 62 -17.55 -0.66 -4.66
C GLU A 62 -16.82 0.00 -3.49
N ARG A 63 -16.12 -0.79 -2.68
CA ARG A 63 -15.33 -0.29 -1.53
C ARG A 63 -14.21 0.68 -1.91
N CYS A 64 -13.76 0.65 -3.17
CA CYS A 64 -12.70 1.51 -3.69
C CYS A 64 -13.23 2.72 -4.47
N HIS A 65 -14.54 2.86 -4.68
CA HIS A 65 -15.15 3.92 -5.52
C HIS A 65 -14.79 5.34 -5.06
N ALA A 66 -14.77 5.59 -3.76
CA ALA A 66 -14.43 6.90 -3.21
C ALA A 66 -12.99 7.32 -3.58
N ILE A 67 -12.07 6.36 -3.60
CA ILE A 67 -10.66 6.58 -3.99
C ILE A 67 -10.57 6.73 -5.52
N ALA A 68 -11.30 5.91 -6.27
CA ALA A 68 -11.33 5.95 -7.73
C ALA A 68 -11.81 7.29 -8.30
N LYS A 69 -12.84 7.91 -7.68
CA LYS A 69 -13.29 9.25 -8.06
C LYS A 69 -12.18 10.30 -7.88
N ARG A 70 -11.35 10.19 -6.84
CA ARG A 70 -10.21 11.11 -6.62
C ARG A 70 -9.06 10.84 -7.58
N ALA A 71 -8.83 9.57 -7.94
CA ALA A 71 -7.81 9.15 -8.89
C ALA A 71 -8.04 9.67 -10.33
N GLY A 72 -9.29 10.01 -10.66
CA GLY A 72 -9.67 10.69 -11.91
C GLY A 72 -9.80 12.22 -11.80
N GLY A 73 -9.34 12.82 -10.70
CA GLY A 73 -9.47 14.27 -10.46
C GLY A 73 -8.55 15.13 -11.33
N ALA A 74 -8.90 16.41 -11.48
CA ALA A 74 -8.15 17.36 -12.32
C ALA A 74 -6.78 17.80 -11.73
N ASN A 75 -6.58 17.67 -10.41
CA ASN A 75 -5.31 17.96 -9.78
C ASN A 75 -4.38 16.74 -9.89
N LEU A 76 -3.34 16.85 -10.73
CA LEU A 76 -2.43 15.72 -11.03
C LEU A 76 -1.80 15.09 -9.77
N LEU A 77 -1.27 15.90 -8.84
CA LEU A 77 -0.62 15.37 -7.64
C LEU A 77 -1.60 14.59 -6.74
N GLN A 78 -2.82 15.12 -6.59
CA GLN A 78 -3.89 14.43 -5.86
C GLN A 78 -4.36 13.17 -6.60
N ALA A 79 -4.42 13.22 -7.93
CA ALA A 79 -4.79 12.07 -8.74
C ALA A 79 -3.74 10.94 -8.64
N LEU A 80 -2.45 11.26 -8.73
CA LEU A 80 -1.36 10.29 -8.60
C LEU A 80 -1.33 9.63 -7.21
N SER A 81 -1.44 10.41 -6.13
CA SER A 81 -1.52 9.85 -4.77
C SER A 81 -2.77 8.97 -4.57
N ALA A 82 -3.91 9.37 -5.13
CA ALA A 82 -5.13 8.58 -5.11
C ALA A 82 -4.99 7.29 -5.95
N ARG A 83 -4.28 7.30 -7.08
CA ARG A 83 -3.98 6.09 -7.88
C ARG A 83 -3.11 5.09 -7.13
N ILE A 84 -2.09 5.54 -6.39
CA ILE A 84 -1.30 4.65 -5.52
C ILE A 84 -2.23 3.94 -4.52
N SER A 85 -3.10 4.69 -3.86
CA SER A 85 -4.05 4.14 -2.88
C SER A 85 -5.10 3.22 -3.53
N LEU A 86 -5.55 3.58 -4.74
CA LEU A 86 -6.53 2.81 -5.50
C LEU A 86 -5.95 1.45 -5.93
N ALA A 87 -4.71 1.43 -6.40
CA ALA A 87 -4.03 0.19 -6.79
C ALA A 87 -3.99 -0.81 -5.64
N SER A 88 -3.64 -0.38 -4.43
CA SER A 88 -3.68 -1.22 -3.23
C SER A 88 -5.10 -1.67 -2.88
N CYS A 89 -6.09 -0.78 -2.94
CA CYS A 89 -7.49 -1.12 -2.64
C CYS A 89 -8.06 -2.17 -3.60
N ILE A 90 -7.82 -2.01 -4.92
CA ILE A 90 -8.26 -2.95 -5.96
C ILE A 90 -7.60 -4.31 -5.76
N ALA A 91 -6.29 -4.34 -5.51
CA ALA A 91 -5.57 -5.59 -5.29
C ALA A 91 -6.12 -6.33 -4.07
N ASP A 92 -6.29 -5.64 -2.94
CA ASP A 92 -6.85 -6.23 -1.72
C ASP A 92 -8.28 -6.75 -1.93
N ALA A 93 -9.11 -6.01 -2.67
CA ALA A 93 -10.46 -6.43 -3.04
C ALA A 93 -10.46 -7.73 -3.83
N ARG A 94 -9.69 -7.77 -4.91
CA ARG A 94 -9.69 -8.95 -5.77
C ARG A 94 -8.99 -10.14 -5.12
N PHE A 95 -7.91 -9.93 -4.36
CA PHE A 95 -7.28 -11.00 -3.60
C PHE A 95 -8.23 -11.60 -2.56
N SER A 96 -9.13 -10.81 -1.96
CA SER A 96 -10.12 -11.34 -1.00
C SER A 96 -11.13 -12.31 -1.61
N GLU A 97 -11.28 -12.31 -2.94
CA GLU A 97 -12.19 -13.20 -3.67
C GLU A 97 -11.48 -14.49 -4.15
N LEU A 98 -10.15 -14.51 -4.14
CA LEU A 98 -9.37 -15.67 -4.58
C LEU A 98 -9.39 -16.79 -3.54
N LYS A 99 -9.70 -18.01 -4.00
CA LYS A 99 -9.50 -19.25 -3.25
C LYS A 99 -8.12 -19.81 -3.58
N LEU A 100 -7.16 -19.53 -2.70
CA LEU A 100 -5.78 -19.94 -2.90
C LEU A 100 -5.55 -21.38 -2.41
N ILE A 101 -4.81 -22.14 -3.21
CA ILE A 101 -4.27 -23.46 -2.88
C ILE A 101 -2.74 -23.42 -2.99
N ASP A 102 -2.07 -24.43 -2.44
CA ASP A 102 -0.61 -24.56 -2.46
C ASP A 102 -0.11 -25.07 -3.82
N GLY A 103 -0.31 -24.29 -4.89
CA GLY A 103 0.08 -24.67 -6.25
C GLY A 103 0.21 -23.51 -7.25
N GLN A 104 0.74 -23.85 -8.44
CA GLN A 104 1.05 -22.89 -9.50
C GLN A 104 -0.18 -22.12 -10.01
N ASP A 105 -1.34 -22.77 -10.09
CA ASP A 105 -2.57 -22.12 -10.54
C ASP A 105 -2.94 -20.90 -9.67
N SER A 106 -2.70 -20.99 -8.36
CA SER A 106 -2.92 -19.86 -7.44
C SER A 106 -1.89 -18.75 -7.62
N ILE A 107 -0.65 -19.09 -7.96
CA ILE A 107 0.39 -18.11 -8.28
C ILE A 107 -0.02 -17.30 -9.52
N THR A 108 -0.38 -17.99 -10.61
CA THR A 108 -0.84 -17.35 -11.84
C THR A 108 -2.11 -16.52 -11.62
N ALA A 109 -3.10 -17.05 -10.90
CA ALA A 109 -4.31 -16.30 -10.58
C ALA A 109 -4.02 -15.02 -9.78
N MET A 110 -3.06 -15.05 -8.84
CA MET A 110 -2.65 -13.86 -8.11
C MET A 110 -1.93 -12.84 -9.00
N GLU A 111 -1.05 -13.27 -9.91
CA GLU A 111 -0.37 -12.39 -10.86
C GLU A 111 -1.36 -11.68 -11.79
N GLU A 112 -2.28 -12.43 -12.41
CA GLU A 112 -3.33 -11.88 -13.27
C GLU A 112 -4.21 -10.89 -12.51
N THR A 113 -4.58 -11.24 -11.27
CA THR A 113 -5.37 -10.39 -10.39
C THR A 113 -4.66 -9.09 -10.02
N ALA A 114 -3.36 -9.15 -9.77
CA ALA A 114 -2.53 -8.02 -9.37
C ALA A 114 -2.10 -7.14 -10.55
N ALA A 115 -2.09 -7.67 -11.78
CA ALA A 115 -1.56 -7.00 -12.96
C ALA A 115 -2.13 -5.59 -13.17
N PRO A 116 -3.45 -5.32 -13.03
CA PRO A 116 -3.99 -3.97 -13.17
C PRO A 116 -3.48 -2.99 -12.10
N SER A 117 -3.23 -3.47 -10.89
CA SER A 117 -2.66 -2.66 -9.81
C SER A 117 -1.19 -2.33 -10.07
N PHE A 118 -0.40 -3.30 -10.59
CA PHE A 118 0.98 -3.01 -11.00
C PHE A 118 1.04 -2.03 -12.17
N ALA A 119 0.20 -2.21 -13.20
CA ALA A 119 0.12 -1.29 -14.33
C ALA A 119 -0.23 0.14 -13.89
N MET A 120 -1.17 0.29 -12.95
CA MET A 120 -1.52 1.60 -12.39
C MET A 120 -0.35 2.23 -11.62
N LEU A 121 0.42 1.44 -10.85
CA LEU A 121 1.59 1.94 -10.14
C LEU A 121 2.73 2.31 -11.09
N ASP A 122 2.93 1.55 -12.17
CA ASP A 122 3.91 1.85 -13.21
C ASP A 122 3.59 3.15 -13.94
N GLU A 123 2.32 3.37 -14.27
CA GLU A 123 1.86 4.63 -14.83
C GLU A 123 2.14 5.80 -13.88
N VAL A 124 1.91 5.65 -12.56
CA VAL A 124 2.24 6.70 -11.59
C VAL A 124 3.74 6.98 -11.54
N VAL A 125 4.59 5.95 -11.55
CA VAL A 125 6.05 6.13 -11.57
C VAL A 125 6.52 6.86 -12.83
N ALA A 126 5.93 6.53 -13.98
CA ALA A 126 6.24 7.16 -15.26
C ALA A 126 5.75 8.63 -15.34
N ALA A 127 4.56 8.90 -14.80
CA ALA A 127 3.91 10.21 -14.83
C ALA A 127 4.46 11.21 -13.80
N ALA A 128 4.98 10.73 -12.67
CA ALA A 128 5.40 11.60 -11.58
C ALA A 128 6.67 12.37 -11.95
N GLU A 129 6.67 13.70 -11.79
CA GLU A 129 7.89 14.50 -11.79
C GLU A 129 8.52 14.57 -10.38
N ASP A 130 7.67 14.56 -9.35
CA ASP A 130 8.07 14.61 -7.95
C ASP A 130 8.71 13.28 -7.49
N PRO A 131 9.97 13.30 -7.01
CA PRO A 131 10.65 12.09 -6.53
C PRO A 131 9.97 11.43 -5.32
N VAL A 132 9.25 12.19 -4.48
CA VAL A 132 8.49 11.61 -3.36
C VAL A 132 7.38 10.71 -3.89
N THR A 133 6.62 11.17 -4.87
CA THR A 133 5.56 10.38 -5.51
C THR A 133 6.12 9.12 -6.18
N LYS A 134 7.29 9.20 -6.85
CA LYS A 134 7.97 8.02 -7.41
C LYS A 134 8.35 7.00 -6.34
N VAL A 135 8.95 7.45 -5.23
CA VAL A 135 9.29 6.59 -4.08
C VAL A 135 8.04 5.88 -3.56
N MET A 136 6.94 6.61 -3.35
CA MET A 136 5.71 6.03 -2.81
C MET A 136 5.09 4.99 -3.74
N ALA A 137 5.01 5.26 -5.04
CA ALA A 137 4.46 4.30 -6.00
C ALA A 137 5.35 3.05 -6.13
N THR A 138 6.67 3.25 -6.18
CA THR A 138 7.64 2.14 -6.25
C THR A 138 7.59 1.29 -4.98
N HIS A 139 7.52 1.91 -3.80
CA HIS A 139 7.37 1.21 -2.54
C HIS A 139 6.05 0.42 -2.47
N ALA A 140 4.94 1.00 -2.95
CA ALA A 140 3.65 0.31 -3.01
C ALA A 140 3.69 -0.95 -3.90
N LYS A 141 4.50 -0.96 -4.98
CA LYS A 141 4.72 -2.17 -5.79
C LYS A 141 5.39 -3.28 -4.97
N ALA A 142 6.42 -2.94 -4.18
CA ALA A 142 7.10 -3.92 -3.34
C ALA A 142 6.18 -4.47 -2.23
N GLN A 143 5.36 -3.59 -1.62
CA GLN A 143 4.36 -4.01 -0.64
C GLN A 143 3.33 -4.96 -1.25
N LEU A 144 2.89 -4.70 -2.49
CA LEU A 144 1.95 -5.57 -3.19
C LEU A 144 2.55 -6.97 -3.43
N LEU A 145 3.80 -7.06 -3.90
CA LEU A 145 4.51 -8.34 -4.03
C LEU A 145 4.65 -9.05 -2.68
N HIS A 146 4.94 -8.31 -1.62
CA HIS A 146 5.06 -8.88 -0.27
C HIS A 146 3.73 -9.47 0.23
N VAL A 147 2.61 -8.79 -0.01
CA VAL A 147 1.26 -9.32 0.28
C VAL A 147 1.02 -10.61 -0.50
N MET A 148 1.41 -10.67 -1.78
CA MET A 148 1.26 -11.88 -2.60
C MET A 148 2.04 -13.07 -2.02
N ILE A 149 3.32 -12.85 -1.70
CA ILE A 149 4.20 -13.85 -1.07
C ILE A 149 3.60 -14.37 0.25
N ASN A 150 3.13 -13.46 1.10
CA ASN A 150 2.58 -13.81 2.41
C ASN A 150 1.32 -14.66 2.29
N ARG A 151 0.40 -14.30 1.39
CA ARG A 151 -0.84 -15.05 1.16
C ARG A 151 -0.57 -16.46 0.65
N MET A 152 0.35 -16.61 -0.32
CA MET A 152 0.73 -17.94 -0.80
C MET A 152 1.44 -18.77 0.27
N THR A 153 2.31 -18.17 1.07
CA THR A 153 2.98 -18.86 2.19
C THR A 153 1.97 -19.37 3.22
N GLN A 154 0.89 -18.62 3.48
CA GLN A 154 -0.18 -19.02 4.40
C GLN A 154 -1.00 -20.23 3.91
N THR A 155 -1.05 -20.51 2.60
CA THR A 155 -1.76 -21.70 2.08
C THR A 155 -1.15 -23.01 2.60
N VAL A 156 0.16 -23.02 2.89
CA VAL A 156 0.88 -24.20 3.38
C VAL A 156 0.65 -24.45 4.87
N THR A 157 0.41 -23.41 5.67
CA THR A 157 0.30 -23.51 7.14
C THR A 157 -1.11 -23.79 7.64
N ALA A 158 -2.13 -23.71 6.79
CA ALA A 158 -3.54 -23.81 7.17
C ALA A 158 -3.99 -25.22 7.63
N ASN A 159 -3.22 -26.29 7.37
CA ASN A 159 -3.64 -27.66 7.68
C ASN A 159 -3.28 -28.09 9.12
N ALA A 160 -4.30 -28.39 9.92
CA ALA A 160 -4.25 -28.59 11.38
C ALA A 160 -3.91 -30.02 11.87
N VAL A 161 -3.60 -30.97 10.98
CA VAL A 161 -3.34 -32.35 11.40
C VAL A 161 -1.93 -32.47 12.00
N ALA A 162 -1.85 -32.83 13.28
CA ALA A 162 -0.63 -32.90 14.07
C ALA A 162 0.04 -34.29 14.09
N THR A 163 0.02 -35.01 12.96
CA THR A 163 0.74 -36.27 12.80
C THR A 163 2.16 -36.02 12.26
N PRO A 164 3.18 -36.82 12.61
CA PRO A 164 4.52 -36.72 12.06
C PRO A 164 4.56 -36.72 10.52
N GLU A 165 3.74 -37.54 9.87
CA GLU A 165 3.64 -37.65 8.41
C GLU A 165 3.08 -36.36 7.79
N ALA A 166 2.03 -35.79 8.39
CA ALA A 166 1.48 -34.50 7.98
C ALA A 166 2.48 -33.35 8.20
N HIS A 167 3.35 -33.43 9.22
CA HIS A 167 4.44 -32.47 9.39
C HIS A 167 5.45 -32.57 8.25
N ALA A 168 5.93 -33.78 7.94
CA ALA A 168 6.88 -34.00 6.85
C ALA A 168 6.33 -33.50 5.50
N LEU A 169 5.06 -33.81 5.20
CA LEU A 169 4.40 -33.33 3.98
C LEU A 169 4.28 -31.80 3.93
N ARG A 170 3.95 -31.15 5.05
CA ARG A 170 3.92 -29.68 5.13
C ARG A 170 5.30 -29.06 4.89
N GLU A 171 6.36 -29.68 5.39
CA GLU A 171 7.74 -29.23 5.12
C GLU A 171 8.06 -29.32 3.63
N THR A 172 7.77 -30.45 2.99
CA THR A 172 7.98 -30.63 1.55
C THR A 172 7.22 -29.58 0.74
N ARG A 173 5.94 -29.34 1.07
CA ARG A 173 5.12 -28.30 0.41
C ARG A 173 5.68 -26.91 0.64
N ARG A 174 6.18 -26.61 1.84
CA ARG A 174 6.81 -25.32 2.15
C ARG A 174 8.04 -25.10 1.29
N THR A 175 8.92 -26.10 1.17
CA THR A 175 10.12 -26.02 0.33
C THR A 175 9.75 -25.77 -1.13
N ILE A 176 8.79 -26.52 -1.69
CA ILE A 176 8.31 -26.31 -3.07
C ILE A 176 7.74 -24.89 -3.22
N MET A 177 6.88 -24.46 -2.31
CA MET A 177 6.29 -23.11 -2.36
C MET A 177 7.37 -22.02 -2.25
N GLN A 178 8.41 -22.20 -1.43
CA GLN A 178 9.52 -21.25 -1.33
C GLN A 178 10.24 -21.10 -2.68
N GLU A 179 10.47 -22.20 -3.39
CA GLU A 179 11.07 -22.20 -4.73
C GLU A 179 10.18 -21.43 -5.71
N LEU A 180 8.88 -21.77 -5.78
CA LEU A 180 7.93 -21.12 -6.67
C LEU A 180 7.77 -19.61 -6.40
N LEU A 181 7.93 -19.17 -5.15
CA LEU A 181 7.84 -17.75 -4.77
C LEU A 181 9.16 -16.98 -4.97
N THR A 182 10.25 -17.64 -5.38
CA THR A 182 11.56 -17.00 -5.59
C THR A 182 11.49 -15.83 -6.58
N PRO A 183 10.84 -15.94 -7.75
CA PRO A 183 10.74 -14.82 -8.70
C PRO A 183 10.10 -13.57 -8.08
N TRP A 184 9.06 -13.73 -7.25
CA TRP A 184 8.43 -12.60 -6.57
C TRP A 184 9.34 -11.99 -5.51
N ARG A 185 10.10 -12.80 -4.76
CA ARG A 185 11.07 -12.30 -3.77
C ARG A 185 12.20 -11.50 -4.42
N GLU A 186 12.71 -11.99 -5.54
CA GLU A 186 13.72 -11.29 -6.34
C GLU A 186 13.17 -9.99 -6.89
N LYS A 187 11.96 -10.01 -7.47
CA LYS A 187 11.30 -8.80 -7.96
C LYS A 187 11.04 -7.80 -6.84
N THR A 188 10.65 -8.27 -5.66
CA THR A 188 10.46 -7.41 -4.47
C THR A 188 11.76 -6.71 -4.11
N ARG A 189 12.89 -7.43 -4.13
CA ARG A 189 14.22 -6.86 -3.88
C ARG A 189 14.60 -5.81 -4.91
N GLU A 190 14.43 -6.11 -6.20
CA GLU A 190 14.67 -5.16 -7.30
C GLU A 190 13.90 -3.84 -7.07
N VAL A 191 12.62 -3.95 -6.71
CA VAL A 191 11.76 -2.78 -6.46
C VAL A 191 12.19 -2.01 -5.21
N TYR A 192 12.56 -2.68 -4.10
CA TYR A 192 13.10 -1.98 -2.93
C TYR A 192 14.46 -1.32 -3.21
N THR A 193 15.32 -1.94 -4.02
CA THR A 193 16.55 -1.31 -4.49
C THR A 193 16.24 -0.05 -5.31
N ALA A 194 15.24 -0.09 -6.20
CA ALA A 194 14.82 1.08 -6.95
C ALA A 194 14.36 2.24 -6.05
N VAL A 195 13.68 1.97 -4.92
CA VAL A 195 13.34 3.00 -3.92
C VAL A 195 14.60 3.67 -3.35
N ASP A 196 15.60 2.88 -2.97
CA ASP A 196 16.85 3.40 -2.41
C ASP A 196 17.65 4.21 -3.45
N GLU A 197 17.67 3.77 -4.71
CA GLU A 197 18.33 4.50 -5.80
C GLU A 197 17.64 5.83 -6.12
N ILE A 198 16.30 5.87 -6.14
CA ILE A 198 15.57 7.15 -6.25
C ILE A 198 15.94 8.09 -5.09
N ALA A 199 16.06 7.55 -3.88
CA ALA A 199 16.43 8.34 -2.70
C ALA A 199 17.84 8.90 -2.75
N LYS A 200 18.83 8.10 -3.17
CA LYS A 200 20.21 8.55 -3.36
C LYS A 200 20.32 9.63 -4.43
N ALA A 201 19.58 9.47 -5.53
CA ALA A 201 19.56 10.46 -6.61
C ALA A 201 18.89 11.79 -6.22
N ASN A 202 18.06 11.79 -5.16
CA ASN A 202 17.25 12.95 -4.77
C ASN A 202 17.38 13.24 -3.25
N PRO A 203 18.54 13.73 -2.77
CA PRO A 203 18.81 13.86 -1.33
C PRO A 203 17.84 14.80 -0.59
N THR A 204 17.15 15.69 -1.29
CA THR A 204 16.16 16.60 -0.68
C THR A 204 14.90 15.91 -0.19
N ILE A 205 14.58 14.69 -0.66
CA ILE A 205 13.37 13.97 -0.25
C ILE A 205 13.37 13.54 1.21
N VAL A 206 14.54 13.52 1.86
CA VAL A 206 14.66 13.18 3.29
C VAL A 206 13.95 14.19 4.21
N ARG A 207 13.52 15.34 3.67
CA ARG A 207 12.69 16.32 4.38
C ARG A 207 11.21 15.93 4.43
N ASN A 208 10.77 14.99 3.59
CA ASN A 208 9.39 14.51 3.57
C ASN A 208 9.25 13.27 4.48
N PRO A 209 8.46 13.33 5.58
CA PRO A 209 8.38 12.23 6.54
C PRO A 209 7.79 10.95 5.94
N VAL A 210 6.90 11.07 4.95
CA VAL A 210 6.27 9.91 4.29
C VAL A 210 7.29 9.18 3.42
N ALA A 211 8.07 9.92 2.63
CA ALA A 211 9.17 9.34 1.84
C ALA A 211 10.22 8.69 2.75
N VAL A 212 10.60 9.35 3.85
CA VAL A 212 11.57 8.81 4.82
C VAL A 212 11.11 7.47 5.39
N ALA A 213 9.83 7.34 5.75
CA ALA A 213 9.29 6.09 6.27
C ALA A 213 9.37 4.96 5.23
N ALA A 214 8.97 5.23 3.97
CA ALA A 214 9.04 4.26 2.88
C ALA A 214 10.48 3.84 2.54
N ILE A 215 11.43 4.80 2.52
CA ILE A 215 12.85 4.53 2.28
C ILE A 215 13.44 3.68 3.40
N ARG A 216 13.14 4.02 4.66
CA ARG A 216 13.61 3.26 5.82
C ARG A 216 13.10 1.82 5.76
N ASP A 217 11.79 1.62 5.58
CA ASP A 217 11.23 0.27 5.47
C ASP A 217 11.87 -0.49 4.31
N SER A 218 12.03 0.15 3.13
CA SER A 218 12.69 -0.48 1.98
C SER A 218 14.12 -0.95 2.30
N ARG A 219 14.91 -0.14 3.01
CA ARG A 219 16.27 -0.50 3.45
C ARG A 219 16.29 -1.62 4.48
N GLU A 220 15.40 -1.55 5.47
CA GLU A 220 15.25 -2.60 6.47
C GLU A 220 14.87 -3.93 5.80
N GLN A 221 13.95 -3.89 4.84
CA GLN A 221 13.59 -5.05 4.04
C GLN A 221 14.83 -5.57 3.31
N LEU A 222 15.59 -4.75 2.57
CA LEU A 222 16.80 -5.20 1.88
C LEU A 222 17.83 -5.90 2.79
N GLN A 223 17.96 -5.49 4.05
CA GLN A 223 18.88 -6.08 5.02
C GLN A 223 18.43 -7.42 5.61
N ARG A 224 17.14 -7.77 5.53
CA ARG A 224 16.65 -9.04 6.08
C ARG A 224 17.25 -10.23 5.33
N PRO A 225 17.77 -11.27 6.01
CA PRO A 225 18.24 -12.48 5.35
C PRO A 225 17.15 -13.08 4.44
N VAL A 226 17.55 -13.70 3.33
CA VAL A 226 16.60 -14.33 2.39
C VAL A 226 15.86 -15.48 3.07
N ALA A 227 16.51 -16.18 4.01
CA ALA A 227 15.97 -17.33 4.72
C ALA A 227 14.91 -16.99 5.79
N THR A 228 14.80 -15.73 6.23
CA THR A 228 13.87 -15.30 7.30
C THR A 228 12.71 -14.45 6.80
N ARG A 229 12.60 -14.27 5.48
CA ARG A 229 11.47 -13.59 4.83
C ARG A 229 10.51 -14.60 4.25
#